data_AF-A0A396ITH0-F1
#
_entry.id   AF-A0A396ITH0-F1
#
_cell.length_a   1.000
_cell.length_b   1.000
_cell.length_c   1.000
_cell.angle_alpha   90.00
_cell.angle_beta   90.00
_cell.angle_gamma   90.00
#
_symmetry.space_group_name_H-M   'P 1'
#
loop_
_entity.id
_entity.type
_entity.pdbx_description
1 polymer ?
#
loop_
_entity_poly.entity_id
_entity_poly.type
_entity_poly.pdbx_seq_one_letter_code
_entity_poly.pdbx_strand_id
1 'polypeptide(L)'
;MLILMSRDIGIKLLDGICTILSLNCTNRLLPLFTGPNCCINSSKVDSYLDHEPQPTATKNLIHFSQLIRKGQISKYDYVDEAQNLQHYGQRVPPTYDVTKIPSEFPLFLSYGGKDTLSDVQDVKVLFNELNNDHDASNRVVLFKDDYAHLDFILGDNAKQVVYDPMIAFFNAH
;
A
#
# COMPACT_ATOMS: atom_id res chain seq x y z
N MET A 1 17.39 -13.07 13.28
CA MET A 1 17.37 -13.88 12.05
C MET A 1 16.27 -13.33 11.15
N LEU A 2 16.62 -12.78 9.99
CA LEU A 2 15.64 -12.26 9.01
C LEU A 2 15.11 -13.47 8.23
N ILE A 3 13.88 -13.90 8.51
CA ILE A 3 13.22 -14.92 7.68
C ILE A 3 12.65 -14.19 6.47
N LEU A 4 13.14 -14.54 5.28
CA LEU A 4 12.64 -14.03 4.02
C LEU A 4 11.54 -14.98 3.52
N MET A 5 10.40 -14.41 3.14
CA MET A 5 9.43 -15.11 2.31
C MET A 5 9.93 -15.03 0.87
N SER A 6 10.45 -16.15 0.36
CA SER A 6 10.84 -16.26 -1.05
C SER A 6 9.61 -16.25 -1.95
N ARG A 7 9.82 -15.96 -3.24
CA ARG A 7 8.76 -16.01 -4.26
C ARG A 7 8.00 -17.34 -4.24
N ASP A 8 8.72 -18.47 -4.17
CA ASP A 8 8.10 -19.80 -4.15
C ASP A 8 7.22 -20.03 -2.91
N ILE A 9 7.64 -19.53 -1.74
CA ILE A 9 6.86 -19.61 -0.51
C ILE A 9 5.63 -18.69 -0.61
N GLY A 10 5.81 -17.50 -1.19
CA GLY A 10 4.71 -16.55 -1.44
C GLY A 10 3.63 -17.13 -2.35
N ILE A 11 4.03 -17.78 -3.46
CA ILE A 11 3.10 -18.45 -4.39
C ILE A 11 2.34 -19.57 -3.65
N LYS A 12 3.03 -20.41 -2.89
CA LYS A 12 2.38 -21.47 -2.09
C LYS A 12 1.41 -20.92 -1.04
N LEU A 13 1.74 -19.79 -0.40
CA LEU A 13 0.86 -19.12 0.55
C LEU A 13 -0.41 -18.62 -0.15
N LEU A 14 -0.26 -18.00 -1.33
CA LEU A 14 -1.37 -17.54 -2.15
C LEU A 14 -2.27 -18.72 -2.56
N ASP A 15 -1.70 -19.80 -3.08
CA ASP A 15 -2.44 -21.03 -3.44
C ASP A 15 -3.19 -21.64 -2.24
N GLY A 16 -2.60 -21.57 -1.05
CA GLY A 16 -3.25 -21.98 0.20
C GLY A 16 -4.47 -21.12 0.52
N ILE A 17 -4.33 -19.79 0.46
CA ILE A 17 -5.44 -18.85 0.67
C ILE A 17 -6.56 -19.08 -0.34
N CYS A 18 -6.20 -19.28 -1.61
CA CYS A 18 -7.13 -19.62 -2.69
C CYS A 18 -7.97 -20.86 -2.39
N THR A 19 -7.31 -21.92 -1.93
CA THR A 19 -7.94 -23.19 -1.61
C THR A 19 -8.90 -23.02 -0.43
N ILE A 20 -8.49 -22.29 0.61
CA ILE A 20 -9.31 -22.01 1.80
C ILE A 20 -10.55 -21.19 1.43
N LEU A 21 -10.39 -20.17 0.58
CA LEU A 21 -11.46 -19.25 0.20
C LEU A 21 -12.28 -19.72 -1.02
N SER A 22 -11.99 -20.90 -1.57
CA SER A 22 -12.63 -21.43 -2.80
C SER A 22 -12.53 -20.49 -4.01
N LEU A 23 -11.38 -19.85 -4.22
CA LEU A 23 -11.14 -18.87 -5.29
C LEU A 23 -10.35 -19.49 -6.46
N ASN A 24 -10.68 -19.11 -7.69
CA ASN A 24 -9.95 -19.54 -8.89
C ASN A 24 -8.71 -18.68 -9.10
N CYS A 25 -7.53 -19.24 -8.87
CA CYS A 25 -6.30 -18.46 -8.79
C CYS A 25 -5.51 -18.34 -10.09
N THR A 26 -6.02 -18.91 -11.16
CA THR A 26 -5.45 -18.85 -12.52
C THR A 26 -5.81 -17.51 -13.22
N ASN A 27 -5.56 -16.36 -12.57
CA ASN A 27 -5.83 -14.96 -13.02
C ASN A 27 -6.92 -14.17 -12.24
N ARG A 28 -7.38 -14.64 -11.06
CA ARG A 28 -8.27 -13.85 -10.17
C ARG A 28 -7.70 -13.54 -8.78
N LEU A 29 -6.41 -13.80 -8.56
CA LEU A 29 -5.75 -13.37 -7.32
C LEU A 29 -5.54 -11.87 -7.25
N LEU A 30 -5.18 -11.26 -8.38
CA LEU A 30 -4.85 -9.84 -8.46
C LEU A 30 -5.97 -8.96 -7.88
N PRO A 31 -7.24 -9.10 -8.32
CA PRO A 31 -8.32 -8.25 -7.81
C PRO A 31 -8.66 -8.43 -6.34
N LEU A 32 -8.24 -9.53 -5.68
CA LEU A 32 -8.48 -9.71 -4.23
C LEU A 32 -7.67 -8.72 -3.40
N PHE A 33 -6.49 -8.37 -3.88
CA PHE A 33 -5.60 -7.45 -3.20
C PHE A 33 -5.70 -6.06 -3.82
N THR A 34 -5.84 -5.96 -5.14
CA THR A 34 -5.80 -4.65 -5.80
C THR A 34 -7.17 -3.98 -5.88
N GLY A 35 -8.23 -4.78 -5.95
CA GLY A 35 -9.56 -4.37 -6.37
C GLY A 35 -9.79 -4.58 -7.88
N PRO A 36 -11.01 -4.35 -8.39
CA PRO A 36 -11.35 -4.57 -9.79
C PRO A 36 -10.69 -3.53 -10.70
N ASN A 37 -9.51 -3.87 -11.25
CA ASN A 37 -8.77 -2.98 -12.15
C ASN A 37 -9.55 -2.70 -13.45
N CYS A 38 -9.65 -1.42 -13.82
CA CYS A 38 -10.38 -0.99 -15.02
C CYS A 38 -9.55 -1.11 -16.29
N CYS A 39 -8.25 -0.90 -16.17
CA CYS A 39 -7.46 -0.31 -17.24
C CYS A 39 -6.18 -1.10 -17.54
N ILE A 40 -6.10 -2.35 -17.08
CA ILE A 40 -4.96 -3.25 -17.28
C ILE A 40 -5.32 -4.36 -18.26
N ASN A 41 -4.45 -4.58 -19.25
CA ASN A 41 -4.54 -5.71 -20.18
C ASN A 41 -3.93 -6.99 -19.57
N SER A 42 -4.51 -8.16 -19.86
CA SER A 42 -3.99 -9.46 -19.40
C SER A 42 -2.53 -9.70 -19.76
N SER A 43 -2.08 -9.26 -20.95
CA SER A 43 -0.66 -9.43 -21.33
C SER A 43 0.30 -8.67 -20.41
N LYS A 44 -0.11 -7.50 -19.88
CA LYS A 44 0.68 -6.74 -18.91
C LYS A 44 0.65 -7.42 -17.54
N VAL A 45 -0.50 -7.99 -17.15
CA VAL A 45 -0.62 -8.78 -15.91
C VAL A 45 0.31 -9.99 -15.96
N ASP A 46 0.30 -10.74 -17.06
CA ASP A 46 1.14 -11.94 -17.22
C ASP A 46 2.63 -11.56 -17.10
N SER A 47 3.06 -10.54 -17.84
CA SER A 47 4.44 -10.03 -17.77
C SER A 47 4.83 -9.52 -16.38
N TYR A 48 3.88 -8.96 -15.63
CA TYR A 48 4.10 -8.51 -14.25
C TYR A 48 4.27 -9.70 -13.31
N LEU A 49 3.41 -10.71 -13.41
CA LEU A 49 3.44 -11.93 -12.59
C LEU A 49 4.65 -12.84 -12.89
N ASP A 50 5.28 -12.70 -14.06
CA ASP A 50 6.57 -13.34 -14.33
C ASP A 50 7.68 -12.83 -13.38
N HIS A 51 7.56 -11.59 -12.92
CA HIS A 51 8.54 -10.93 -12.06
C HIS A 51 8.07 -10.76 -10.62
N GLU A 52 6.78 -10.92 -10.34
CA GLU A 52 6.18 -10.69 -9.03
C GLU A 52 5.54 -11.95 -8.44
N PRO A 53 5.37 -12.06 -7.12
CA PRO A 53 5.86 -11.12 -6.10
C PRO A 53 7.37 -11.25 -5.85
N GLN A 54 8.04 -10.12 -5.67
CA GLN A 54 9.41 -10.07 -5.17
C GLN A 54 9.49 -10.44 -3.66
N PRO A 55 10.62 -11.01 -3.19
CA PRO A 55 10.75 -11.44 -1.80
C PRO A 55 10.63 -10.30 -0.78
N THR A 56 10.03 -10.59 0.37
CA THR A 56 9.94 -9.68 1.53
C THR A 56 10.21 -10.43 2.83
N ALA A 57 10.60 -9.73 3.90
CA ALA A 57 10.76 -10.35 5.21
C ALA A 57 9.40 -10.79 5.78
N THR A 58 9.32 -11.97 6.41
CA THR A 58 8.14 -12.42 7.15
C THR A 58 7.74 -11.41 8.23
N LYS A 59 8.73 -10.73 8.83
CA LYS A 59 8.51 -9.65 9.79
C LYS A 59 7.67 -8.52 9.20
N ASN A 60 7.86 -8.19 7.91
CA ASN A 60 7.10 -7.16 7.22
C ASN A 60 5.63 -7.56 7.05
N LEU A 61 5.35 -8.81 6.70
CA LEU A 61 3.98 -9.34 6.58
C LEU A 61 3.26 -9.39 7.92
N ILE A 62 3.97 -9.80 8.98
CA ILE A 62 3.45 -9.74 10.35
C ILE A 62 3.15 -8.29 10.73
N HIS A 63 4.03 -7.36 10.38
CA HIS A 63 3.79 -5.93 10.64
C HIS A 63 2.52 -5.45 9.96
N PHE A 64 2.32 -5.71 8.67
CA PHE A 64 1.07 -5.39 7.96
C PHE A 64 -0.16 -5.96 8.67
N SER A 65 -0.10 -7.21 9.15
CA SER A 65 -1.20 -7.80 9.92
C SER A 65 -1.48 -7.08 11.24
N GLN A 66 -0.44 -6.55 11.92
CA GLN A 66 -0.58 -5.77 13.14
C GLN A 66 -1.24 -4.42 12.85
N LEU A 67 -0.86 -3.76 11.75
CA LEU A 67 -1.46 -2.49 11.32
C LEU A 67 -2.96 -2.66 11.03
N ILE A 68 -3.33 -3.68 10.25
CA ILE A 68 -4.73 -4.00 9.93
C ILE A 68 -5.54 -4.26 11.20
N ARG A 69 -5.00 -5.06 12.13
CA ARG A 69 -5.70 -5.41 13.38
C ARG A 69 -5.85 -4.23 14.35
N LYS A 70 -4.88 -3.32 14.38
CA LYS A 70 -4.89 -2.15 15.28
C LYS A 70 -5.62 -0.96 14.67
N GLY A 71 -5.73 -0.88 13.33
CA GLY A 71 -6.26 0.29 12.63
C GLY A 71 -5.40 1.54 12.83
N GLN A 72 -4.09 1.37 13.07
CA GLN A 72 -3.19 2.47 13.41
C GLN A 72 -1.77 2.19 12.90
N ILE A 73 -1.20 3.20 12.22
CA ILE A 73 0.18 3.15 11.72
C ILE A 73 1.14 3.32 12.90
N SER A 74 1.83 2.23 13.27
CA SER A 74 2.75 2.19 14.41
C SER A 74 3.98 1.34 14.08
N LYS A 75 5.04 1.49 14.87
CA LYS A 75 6.22 0.62 14.74
C LYS A 75 5.86 -0.84 15.01
N TYR A 76 6.67 -1.75 14.49
CA TYR A 76 6.48 -3.20 14.67
C TYR A 76 6.29 -3.57 16.13
N ASP A 77 5.27 -4.37 16.42
CA ASP A 77 5.06 -4.89 17.77
C ASP A 77 5.78 -6.22 17.94
N TYR A 78 6.78 -6.27 18.83
CA TYR A 78 7.46 -7.52 19.15
C TYR A 78 6.60 -8.45 19.99
N VAL A 79 5.41 -8.02 20.43
CA VAL A 79 4.47 -8.72 21.34
C VAL A 79 5.03 -8.86 22.76
N ASP A 80 6.34 -9.04 22.89
CA ASP A 80 7.10 -8.97 24.12
C ASP A 80 7.46 -7.52 24.48
N GLU A 81 6.92 -7.05 25.60
CA GLU A 81 7.18 -5.71 26.14
C GLU A 81 8.66 -5.44 26.41
N ALA A 82 9.46 -6.45 26.76
CA ALA A 82 10.89 -6.28 27.01
C ALA A 82 11.64 -6.00 25.70
N GLN A 83 11.25 -6.65 24.60
CA GLN A 83 11.80 -6.37 23.27
C GLN A 83 11.35 -5.00 22.77
N ASN A 84 10.07 -4.64 22.96
CA ASN A 84 9.61 -3.28 22.63
C ASN A 84 10.40 -2.23 23.42
N LEU A 85 10.63 -2.44 24.72
CA LEU A 85 11.43 -1.55 25.56
C LEU A 85 12.87 -1.45 25.05
N GLN A 86 13.49 -2.57 24.68
CA GLN A 86 14.84 -2.61 24.11
C GLN A 86 14.92 -1.83 22.77
N HIS A 87 13.91 -1.94 21.92
CA HIS A 87 13.91 -1.33 20.59
C HIS A 87 13.47 0.14 20.58
N TYR A 88 12.57 0.53 21.49
CA TYR A 88 11.87 1.81 21.42
C TYR A 88 12.00 2.65 22.68
N GLY A 89 12.57 2.11 23.77
CA GLY A 89 12.58 2.77 25.07
C GLY A 89 11.20 2.81 25.75
N GLN A 90 10.21 2.12 25.19
CA GLN A 90 8.85 2.02 25.72
C GLN A 90 8.24 0.64 25.41
N ARG A 91 7.35 0.16 26.28
CA ARG A 91 6.76 -1.19 26.20
C ARG A 91 5.74 -1.36 25.08
N VAL A 92 5.11 -0.26 24.67
CA VAL A 92 4.14 -0.21 23.56
C VAL A 92 4.85 0.43 22.35
N PRO A 93 4.76 -0.13 21.14
CA PRO A 93 5.37 0.48 19.96
C PRO A 93 4.81 1.89 19.71
N PRO A 94 5.66 2.91 19.48
CA PRO A 94 5.16 4.25 19.22
C PRO A 94 4.46 4.32 17.86
N THR A 95 3.46 5.20 17.77
CA THR A 95 2.76 5.52 16.53
C THR A 95 3.62 6.38 15.62
N TYR A 96 3.37 6.30 14.31
CA TYR A 96 3.91 7.27 13.38
C TYR A 96 3.01 8.50 13.40
N ASP A 97 3.62 9.65 13.63
CA ASP A 97 2.93 10.93 13.72
C ASP A 97 3.06 11.64 12.38
N VAL A 98 1.99 11.60 11.58
CA VAL A 98 1.98 12.18 10.22
C VAL A 98 2.06 13.70 10.23
N THR A 99 1.76 14.35 11.36
CA THR A 99 1.93 15.82 11.53
C THR A 99 3.40 16.23 11.49
N LYS A 100 4.33 15.27 11.65
CA LYS A 100 5.77 15.53 11.53
C LYS A 100 6.26 15.61 10.08
N ILE A 101 5.40 15.37 9.10
CA ILE A 101 5.71 15.72 7.71
C ILE A 101 5.71 17.24 7.61
N PRO A 102 6.82 17.89 7.21
CA PRO A 102 6.89 19.35 7.20
C PRO A 102 5.78 19.96 6.35
N SER A 103 5.16 21.04 6.86
CA SER A 103 4.00 21.70 6.24
C SER A 103 4.28 22.22 4.82
N GLU A 104 5.53 22.57 4.56
CA GLU A 104 6.06 23.09 3.31
C GLU A 104 6.48 21.98 2.34
N PHE A 105 6.54 20.72 2.78
CA PHE A 105 6.94 19.61 1.93
C PHE A 105 5.85 19.33 0.90
N PRO A 106 6.14 19.47 -0.42
CA PRO A 106 5.12 19.25 -1.45
C PRO A 106 4.68 17.79 -1.50
N LEU A 107 3.37 17.55 -1.48
CA LEU A 107 2.78 16.21 -1.54
C LEU A 107 1.92 16.01 -2.79
N PHE A 108 2.25 14.99 -3.58
CA PHE A 108 1.37 14.48 -4.63
C PHE A 108 0.76 13.16 -4.16
N LEU A 109 -0.55 13.15 -3.90
CA LEU A 109 -1.29 12.01 -3.37
C LEU A 109 -2.33 11.54 -4.37
N SER A 110 -2.11 10.35 -4.95
CA SER A 110 -3.05 9.74 -5.88
C SER A 110 -3.72 8.51 -5.27
N TYR A 111 -5.04 8.37 -5.42
CA TYR A 111 -5.78 7.21 -4.91
C TYR A 111 -7.00 6.87 -5.76
N GLY A 112 -7.41 5.60 -5.70
CA GLY A 112 -8.43 5.02 -6.57
C GLY A 112 -9.72 4.68 -5.83
N GLY A 113 -10.88 4.81 -6.49
CA GLY A 113 -12.17 4.48 -5.88
C GLY A 113 -12.47 2.98 -5.82
N LYS A 114 -11.71 2.16 -6.55
CA LYS A 114 -11.78 0.69 -6.53
C LYS A 114 -10.57 0.04 -5.87
N ASP A 115 -9.67 0.82 -5.27
CA ASP A 115 -8.50 0.29 -4.57
C ASP A 115 -8.92 -0.39 -3.26
N THR A 116 -8.54 -1.66 -3.08
CA THR A 116 -8.83 -2.43 -1.86
C THR A 116 -7.66 -2.48 -0.87
N LEU A 117 -6.47 -2.01 -1.26
CA LEU A 117 -5.30 -1.91 -0.37
C LEU A 117 -5.15 -0.51 0.22
N SER A 118 -5.45 0.51 -0.57
CA SER A 118 -5.48 1.93 -0.17
C SER A 118 -6.90 2.45 -0.34
N ASP A 119 -7.84 1.89 0.41
CA ASP A 119 -9.25 2.18 0.23
C ASP A 119 -9.59 3.62 0.64
N VAL A 120 -10.71 4.11 0.10
CA VAL A 120 -11.14 5.50 0.24
C VAL A 120 -11.30 5.93 1.71
N GLN A 121 -11.63 5.02 2.62
CA GLN A 121 -11.80 5.37 4.04
C GLN A 121 -10.46 5.56 4.72
N ASP A 122 -9.49 4.67 4.50
CA ASP A 122 -8.14 4.81 5.04
C ASP A 122 -7.44 6.08 4.48
N VAL A 123 -7.65 6.40 3.20
CA VAL A 123 -7.14 7.66 2.61
C VAL A 123 -7.77 8.90 3.27
N LYS A 124 -9.06 8.86 3.61
CA LYS A 124 -9.69 9.96 4.35
C LYS A 124 -9.13 10.11 5.76
N VAL A 125 -8.81 9.02 6.44
CA VAL A 125 -8.11 9.07 7.74
C VAL A 125 -6.78 9.79 7.57
N LEU A 126 -5.96 9.40 6.58
CA LEU A 126 -4.70 10.07 6.27
C LEU A 126 -4.89 11.57 5.98
N PHE A 127 -5.88 11.95 5.16
CA PHE A 127 -6.14 13.36 4.88
C PHE A 127 -6.60 14.14 6.10
N ASN A 128 -7.41 13.56 6.98
CA ASN A 128 -7.82 14.21 8.22
C ASN A 128 -6.63 14.44 9.14
N GLU A 129 -5.72 13.48 9.25
CA GLU A 129 -4.51 13.63 10.06
C GLU A 129 -3.54 14.66 9.46
N LEU A 130 -3.38 14.68 8.12
CA LEU A 130 -2.55 15.68 7.41
C LEU A 130 -3.13 17.10 7.52
N ASN A 131 -4.45 17.27 7.40
CA ASN A 131 -5.10 18.58 7.41
C ASN A 131 -4.95 19.36 8.73
N ASN A 132 -4.51 18.70 9.80
CA ASN A 132 -4.26 19.38 11.07
C ASN A 132 -3.07 20.34 10.97
N ASP A 133 -2.02 19.97 10.22
CA ASP A 133 -0.73 20.68 10.25
C ASP A 133 -0.01 20.80 8.89
N HIS A 134 -0.55 20.22 7.81
CA HIS A 134 0.02 20.29 6.46
C HIS A 134 -0.73 21.31 5.59
N ASP A 135 0.01 22.20 4.92
CA ASP A 135 -0.56 23.24 4.08
C ASP A 135 -1.23 22.62 2.85
N ALA A 136 -2.56 22.79 2.78
CA ALA A 136 -3.36 22.29 1.67
C ALA A 136 -2.93 22.86 0.31
N SER A 137 -2.26 24.02 0.27
CA SER A 137 -1.73 24.61 -0.96
C SER A 137 -0.48 23.89 -1.49
N ASN A 138 0.25 23.18 -0.64
CA ASN A 138 1.42 22.34 -1.00
C ASN A 138 1.02 20.88 -1.29
N ARG A 139 -0.26 20.63 -1.55
CA ARG A 139 -0.77 19.28 -1.78
C ARG A 139 -1.60 19.21 -3.05
N VAL A 140 -1.20 18.32 -3.95
CA VAL A 140 -1.98 17.93 -5.12
C VAL A 140 -2.61 16.57 -4.85
N VAL A 141 -3.94 16.50 -4.95
CA VAL A 141 -4.71 15.27 -4.78
C VAL A 141 -5.28 14.84 -6.12
N LEU A 142 -4.96 13.61 -6.53
CA LEU A 142 -5.48 12.99 -7.74
C LEU A 142 -6.38 11.81 -7.38
N PHE A 143 -7.69 11.96 -7.58
CA PHE A 143 -8.66 10.88 -7.36
C PHE A 143 -9.16 10.32 -8.69
N LYS A 144 -9.16 8.99 -8.82
CA LYS A 144 -9.66 8.28 -9.99
C LYS A 144 -10.61 7.16 -9.56
N ASP A 145 -11.92 7.41 -9.69
CA ASP A 145 -12.99 6.56 -9.11
C ASP A 145 -12.96 5.09 -9.55
N ASP A 146 -12.58 4.83 -10.80
CA ASP A 146 -12.52 3.51 -11.41
C ASP A 146 -11.15 2.82 -11.27
N TYR A 147 -10.14 3.49 -10.71
CA TYR A 147 -8.82 2.88 -10.50
C TYR A 147 -8.81 1.97 -9.27
N ALA A 148 -8.22 0.81 -9.44
CA ALA A 148 -7.77 -0.11 -8.41
C ALA A 148 -6.24 0.01 -8.21
N HIS A 149 -5.69 -0.73 -7.24
CA HIS A 149 -4.31 -0.52 -6.77
C HIS A 149 -3.23 -0.61 -7.86
N LEU A 150 -3.36 -1.56 -8.79
CA LEU A 150 -2.37 -1.75 -9.85
C LEU A 150 -2.63 -0.89 -11.09
N ASP A 151 -3.78 -0.24 -11.23
CA ASP A 151 -4.04 0.66 -12.36
C ASP A 151 -3.03 1.82 -12.37
N PHE A 152 -2.55 2.27 -11.21
CA PHE A 152 -1.52 3.30 -11.06
C PHE A 152 -0.14 2.91 -11.63
N ILE A 153 0.13 1.62 -11.77
CA ILE A 153 1.42 1.08 -12.25
C ILE A 153 1.28 0.50 -13.66
N LEU A 154 0.22 -0.27 -13.91
CA LEU A 154 0.07 -1.09 -15.11
C LEU A 154 -1.00 -0.55 -16.08
N GLY A 155 -1.81 0.42 -15.65
CA GLY A 155 -2.90 0.96 -16.46
C GLY A 155 -2.42 1.46 -17.82
N ASP A 156 -3.12 1.09 -18.90
CA ASP A 156 -2.81 1.55 -20.26
C ASP A 156 -2.89 3.07 -20.40
N ASN A 157 -3.74 3.71 -19.59
CA ASN A 157 -3.90 5.15 -19.49
C ASN A 157 -3.15 5.78 -18.31
N ALA A 158 -2.35 5.01 -17.54
CA ALA A 158 -1.65 5.52 -16.35
C ALA A 158 -0.67 6.66 -16.70
N LYS A 159 -0.09 6.64 -17.91
CA LYS A 159 0.73 7.75 -18.40
C LYS A 159 -0.04 9.08 -18.35
N GLN A 160 -1.23 9.13 -18.96
CA GLN A 160 -2.00 10.36 -19.05
C GLN A 160 -2.68 10.71 -17.73
N VAL A 161 -3.19 9.70 -17.02
CA VAL A 161 -4.00 9.90 -15.82
C VAL A 161 -3.16 10.16 -14.57
N VAL A 162 -1.96 9.57 -14.46
CA VAL A 162 -1.13 9.64 -13.25
C VAL A 162 0.20 10.31 -13.54
N TYR A 163 0.94 9.83 -14.55
CA TYR A 163 2.33 10.23 -14.73
C TYR A 163 2.48 11.64 -15.31
N ASP A 164 1.65 12.05 -16.26
CA ASP A 164 1.69 13.40 -16.82
C ASP A 164 1.37 14.46 -15.73
N PRO A 165 0.33 14.29 -14.87
CA PRO A 165 0.12 15.14 -13.70
C PRO A 165 1.27 15.11 -12.68
N MET A 166 1.85 13.93 -12.42
CA MET A 166 2.98 13.79 -11.51
C MET A 166 4.23 14.54 -12.01
N ILE A 167 4.53 14.45 -13.31
CA ILE A 167 5.62 15.22 -13.93
C ILE A 167 5.33 16.73 -13.89
N ALA A 168 4.09 17.14 -14.14
CA ALA A 168 3.71 18.54 -14.00
C ALA A 168 3.89 19.05 -12.55
N PHE A 169 3.55 18.23 -11.55
CA PHE A 169 3.79 18.52 -10.14
C PHE A 169 5.29 18.69 -9.83
N PHE A 170 6.15 17.79 -10.32
CA PHE A 170 7.60 17.90 -10.13
C PHE A 170 8.22 19.10 -10.85
N ASN A 171 7.67 19.53 -11.99
CA ASN A 171 8.17 20.72 -12.68
C ASN A 171 7.75 22.04 -12.02
N ALA A 172 6.76 22.00 -11.11
CA ALA A 172 6.22 23.17 -10.42
C ALA A 172 6.88 23.46 -9.06
N HIS A 173 7.74 22.56 -8.57
CA HIS A 173 8.41 22.63 -7.25
C HIS A 173 9.92 22.39 -7.40
#